data_AF-A0A9E6CMR8-F1
#
_entry.id   AF-A0A9E6CMR8-F1
#
_cell.length_a   1.000
_cell.length_b   1.000
_cell.length_c   1.000
_cell.angle_alpha   90.00
_cell.angle_beta   90.00
_cell.angle_gamma   90.00
#
_symmetry.space_group_name_H-M   'P 1'
#
loop_
_entity.id
_entity.type
_entity.pdbx_description
1 polymer ?
#
loop_
_entity_poly.entity_id
_entity_poly.type
_entity_poly.pdbx_seq_one_letter_code
_entity_poly.pdbx_strand_id
1 'polypeptide(L)' 'MKFVFKKINAILLIIAILATVIGYIIMGTGDKTISPIILIIAYVVLFPVAILYGTKKSK' A
#
# COMPACT_ATOMS: atom_id res chain seq x y z
N MET A 1 8.72 -13.85 13.22
CA MET A 1 9.29 -12.93 12.22
C MET A 1 9.56 -11.60 12.90
N LYS A 2 10.80 -11.08 12.92
CA LYS A 2 11.07 -9.77 13.53
C LYS A 2 10.85 -8.72 12.44
N PHE A 3 9.89 -7.81 12.63
CA PHE A 3 9.70 -6.69 11.71
C PHE A 3 10.90 -5.75 11.85
N VAL A 4 11.62 -5.56 10.75
CA VAL A 4 12.74 -4.62 10.65
C VAL A 4 12.31 -3.50 9.73
N PHE A 5 11.88 -2.38 10.33
CA PHE A 5 11.51 -1.19 9.56
C PHE A 5 12.76 -0.55 8.95
N LYS A 6 12.97 -0.82 7.66
CA LYS A 6 14.00 -0.17 6.83
C LYS A 6 13.38 1.02 6.11
N LYS A 7 14.10 2.13 5.92
CA LYS A 7 13.57 3.33 5.23
C LYS A 7 12.71 3.04 3.98
N ILE A 8 13.11 2.06 3.17
CA ILE A 8 12.36 1.63 1.97
C ILE A 8 10.95 1.09 2.28
N ASN A 9 10.79 0.33 3.36
CA ASN A 9 9.51 -0.27 3.74
C ASN A 9 8.55 0.80 4.26
N ALA A 10 9.07 1.79 4.99
CA ALA A 10 8.29 2.92 5.48
C ALA A 10 7.80 3.79 4.31
N ILE A 11 8.66 4.06 3.32
CA ILE A 11 8.29 4.79 2.11
C ILE A 11 7.19 4.03 1.34
N LEU A 12 7.36 2.72 1.13
CA LEU A 12 6.35 1.87 0.47
C LEU A 12 5.01 1.89 1.22
N LEU A 13 5.03 1.89 2.55
CA LEU A 13 3.83 1.92 3.37
C LEU A 13 3.12 3.28 3.27
N ILE A 14 3.87 4.39 3.27
CA ILE A 14 3.32 5.73 3.03
C ILE A 14 2.67 5.81 1.65
N ILE A 15 3.31 5.28 0.61
CA ILE A 15 2.75 5.24 -0.75
C ILE A 15 1.45 4.42 -0.78
N ALA A 16 1.41 3.28 -0.09
CA ALA A 16 0.20 2.45 0.02
C ALA A 16 -0.96 3.21 0.68
N ILE A 17 -0.68 3.95 1.76
CA ILE A 17 -1.68 4.78 2.45
C ILE A 17 -2.18 5.88 1.52
N LEU A 18 -1.29 6.61 0.85
CA LEU A 18 -1.68 7.68 -0.07
C LEU A 18 -2.53 7.15 -1.23
N ALA A 19 -2.15 6.03 -1.83
CA ALA A 19 -2.93 5.37 -2.88
C ALA A 19 -4.35 4.99 -2.39
N THR A 20 -4.45 4.50 -1.15
CA THR A 20 -5.74 4.15 -0.52
C THR A 20 -6.61 5.38 -0.32
N VAL A 21 -6.04 6.47 0.20
CA VAL A 21 -6.75 7.75 0.40
C VAL A 21 -7.26 8.29 -0.94
N ILE A 22 -6.41 8.29 -1.97
CA ILE A 22 -6.80 8.72 -3.33
C ILE A 22 -7.91 7.83 -3.88
N GLY A 23 -7.80 6.50 -3.72
CA GLY A 23 -8.81 5.54 -4.16
C GLY A 23 -10.17 5.81 -3.53
N TYR A 24 -10.22 6.12 -2.23
CA TYR A 24 -11.47 6.45 -1.54
C TYR A 24 -12.03 7.83 -1.90
N ILE A 25 -11.17 8.84 -2.11
CA ILE A 25 -11.60 10.16 -2.58
C ILE A 25 -12.29 10.02 -3.95
N ILE A 26 -11.68 9.27 -4.87
CA ILE A 26 -12.26 8.98 -6.20
C ILE A 26 -13.54 8.15 -6.06
N MET A 27 -13.61 7.21 -5.11
CA MET A 27 -14.85 6.47 -4.85
C MET A 27 -16.00 7.41 -4.44
N GLY A 28 -15.68 8.43 -3.64
CA GLY A 28 -16.62 9.44 -3.17
C GLY A 28 -17.23 10.28 -4.29
N THR A 29 -16.60 10.37 -5.47
CA THR A 29 -17.17 11.04 -6.65
C THR A 29 -18.18 10.16 -7.41
N GLY A 30 -18.35 8.90 -7.00
CA GLY A 30 -19.25 7.94 -7.63
C GLY A 30 -18.58 7.02 -8.66
N ASP A 31 -17.24 7.12 -8.82
CA ASP A 31 -16.46 6.24 -9.69
C ASP A 31 -16.45 4.80 -9.15
N LYS A 32 -16.85 3.85 -10.02
CA LYS A 32 -16.94 2.42 -9.70
C LYS A 32 -15.93 1.55 -10.48
N THR A 33 -15.04 2.17 -11.25
CA THR A 33 -14.11 1.45 -12.13
C THR A 33 -12.68 1.73 -11.72
N ILE A 34 -12.27 3.00 -11.75
CA ILE A 34 -10.92 3.45 -11.41
C ILE A 34 -10.68 3.30 -9.91
N SER A 35 -11.65 3.68 -9.08
CA SER A 35 -11.49 3.61 -7.63
C SER A 35 -11.23 2.17 -7.13
N PRO A 36 -12.05 1.14 -7.48
CA PRO A 36 -11.78 -0.22 -7.07
C PRO A 36 -10.44 -0.75 -7.58
N ILE A 37 -10.02 -0.39 -8.80
CA ILE A 37 -8.72 -0.80 -9.35
C ILE A 37 -7.56 -0.25 -8.50
N ILE A 38 -7.62 1.05 -8.14
CA ILE A 38 -6.60 1.68 -7.28
C ILE A 38 -6.57 0.99 -5.91
N LEU A 39 -7.74 0.75 -5.32
CA LEU A 39 -7.85 0.08 -4.02
C LEU A 39 -7.32 -1.36 -4.07
N ILE A 40 -7.60 -2.12 -5.14
CA ILE A 40 -7.05 -3.47 -5.33
C ILE A 40 -5.53 -3.41 -5.40
N ILE A 41 -4.95 -2.48 -6.15
CA ILE A 41 -3.49 -2.33 -6.23
C ILE A 41 -2.91 -1.99 -4.85
N ALA A 42 -3.56 -1.10 -4.10
CA ALA A 42 -3.13 -0.73 -2.76
C ALA A 42 -3.13 -1.95 -1.81
N TYR A 43 -4.25 -2.68 -1.74
CA TYR A 43 -4.45 -3.79 -0.80
C TYR A 43 -3.72 -5.08 -1.20
N VAL A 44 -3.67 -5.42 -2.49
CA VAL A 44 -3.12 -6.70 -2.97
C VAL A 44 -1.64 -6.60 -3.31
N VAL A 45 -1.14 -5.41 -3.65
CA VAL A 45 0.25 -5.23 -4.08
C VAL A 45 1.02 -4.35 -3.10
N LEU A 46 0.62 -3.09 -2.91
CA LEU A 46 1.44 -2.12 -2.18
C LEU A 46 1.60 -2.49 -0.69
N PHE A 47 0.51 -2.82 0.01
CA PHE A 47 0.57 -3.23 1.41
C PHE A 47 1.38 -4.52 1.62
N PRO A 48 1.13 -5.62 0.88
CA PRO A 48 1.93 -6.83 1.01
C PRO A 48 3.41 -6.61 0.69
N VAL A 49 3.73 -5.84 -0.35
CA VAL A 49 5.12 -5.53 -0.71
C VAL A 49 5.78 -4.69 0.39
N ALA A 50 5.12 -3.64 0.89
CA ALA A 50 5.64 -2.82 1.98
C ALA A 50 5.95 -3.64 3.24
N ILE A 51 5.04 -4.55 3.59
CA ILE A 51 5.17 -5.44 4.74
C ILE A 51 6.31 -6.45 4.51
N LEU A 52 6.30 -7.17 3.38
CA LEU A 52 7.29 -8.20 3.08
C LEU A 52 8.72 -7.63 3.02
N TYR A 53 8.90 -6.45 2.43
CA TYR A 53 10.21 -5.76 2.44
C TYR A 53 10.68 -5.39 3.85
N GLY A 54 9.75 -5.11 4.77
CA GLY A 54 10.04 -4.90 6.19
C GLY A 54 10.35 -6.17 6.98
N THR A 55 9.95 -7.33 6.48
CA THR A 55 10.22 -8.62 7.15
C THR A 55 11.46 -9.32 6.62
N LYS A 56 12.09 -8.81 5.54
CA LYS A 56 13.27 -9.42 4.95
C LYS A 56 14.40 -9.47 5.99
N LYS A 57 14.61 -10.68 6.53
CA LYS A 57 15.61 -11.03 7.54
C LYS A 57 16.92 -10.37 7.13
N SER A 58 17.43 -9.47 7.98
CA SER A 58 18.80 -8.98 7.84
C SER A 58 19.68 -10.23 7.79
N LYS A 59 20.30 -10.47 6.64
CA LYS A 59 21.34 -11.48 6.53
C LYS A 59 22.55 -10.99 7.33
#